data_AF-A0A7C2HQA7-F1
#
_entry.id   AF-A0A7C2HQA7-F1
#
_cell.length_a   1.000
_cell.length_b   1.000
_cell.length_c   1.000
_cell.angle_alpha   90.00
_cell.angle_beta   90.00
_cell.angle_gamma   90.00
#
_symmetry.space_group_name_H-M   'P 1'
#
loop_
_entity.id
_entity.type
_entity.pdbx_description
1 polymer ?
#
loop_
_entity_poly.entity_id
_entity_poly.type
_entity_poly.pdbx_seq_one_letter_code
_entity_poly.pdbx_strand_id
1 'polypeptide(L)' 'PELVLLGTGSKLRFPHPKLYAALTNAGIGVEVMDTAALCRTYNILLAEGRGVVAALLQD' A
#
# COMPACT_ATOMS: atom_id res chain seq x y z
N PRO A 1 3.58 11.43 -2.66
CA PRO A 1 4.04 10.20 -1.99
C PRO A 1 4.78 9.34 -3.01
N GLU A 2 5.79 8.60 -2.56
CA GLU A 2 6.58 7.74 -3.45
C GLU A 2 6.02 6.32 -3.51
N LEU A 3 5.30 5.91 -2.46
CA LEU A 3 4.77 4.56 -2.29
C LEU A 3 3.37 4.57 -1.67
N VAL A 4 2.49 3.72 -2.19
CA VAL A 4 1.19 3.38 -1.62
C VAL A 4 1.20 1.93 -1.19
N LEU A 5 0.95 1.70 0.10
CA LEU A 5 0.71 0.37 0.65
C LEU A 5 -0.80 0.11 0.65
N LEU A 6 -1.24 -0.99 0.05
CA LEU A 6 -2.62 -1.44 0.02
C LEU A 6 -2.78 -2.70 0.89
N GLY A 7 -3.40 -2.52 2.05
CA GLY A 7 -3.72 -3.55 3.03
C GLY A 7 -5.05 -4.19 2.68
N THR A 8 -5.04 -5.47 2.40
CA THR A 8 -6.20 -6.19 1.85
C THR A 8 -6.96 -6.99 2.90
N GLY A 9 -6.79 -6.67 4.18
CA GLY A 9 -7.44 -7.37 5.29
C GLY A 9 -6.59 -8.55 5.80
N SER A 10 -7.27 -9.61 6.22
CA SER A 10 -6.65 -10.82 6.77
C SER A 10 -5.94 -11.68 5.71
N LYS A 11 -6.25 -11.46 4.42
CA LYS A 11 -5.72 -12.24 3.29
C LYS A 11 -5.24 -11.32 2.18
N LEU A 12 -4.17 -11.74 1.53
CA LEU A 12 -3.66 -11.07 0.34
C LEU A 12 -4.67 -11.18 -0.82
N ARG A 13 -5.19 -10.04 -1.30
CA ARG A 13 -6.09 -9.98 -2.45
C ARG A 13 -5.63 -8.93 -3.45
N PHE A 14 -5.16 -9.37 -4.61
CA PHE A 14 -4.68 -8.44 -5.64
C PHE A 14 -5.86 -7.74 -6.32
N PRO A 15 -6.02 -6.41 -6.18
CA PRO A 15 -6.99 -5.67 -6.96
C PRO A 15 -6.61 -5.68 -8.44
N HIS A 16 -7.62 -5.55 -9.31
CA HIS A 16 -7.37 -5.41 -10.73
C HIS A 16 -6.49 -4.17 -11.01
N PRO A 17 -5.44 -4.24 -11.86
CA PRO A 17 -4.50 -3.13 -12.09
C PRO A 17 -5.13 -1.79 -12.44
N LYS A 18 -6.27 -1.81 -13.16
CA LYS A 18 -7.07 -0.61 -13.47
C LYS A 18 -7.43 0.24 -12.24
N LEU A 19 -7.54 -0.35 -11.05
CA LEU A 19 -7.90 0.38 -9.82
C LEU A 19 -6.76 1.26 -9.30
N TYR A 20 -5.52 0.95 -9.64
CA TYR A 20 -4.34 1.70 -9.20
C TYR A 20 -3.43 2.17 -10.35
N ALA A 21 -3.88 1.97 -11.60
CA ALA A 21 -3.13 2.35 -12.80
C ALA A 21 -2.79 3.84 -12.85
N ALA A 22 -3.68 4.71 -12.34
CA ALA A 22 -3.42 6.15 -12.26
C ALA A 22 -2.20 6.47 -11.37
N LEU A 23 -2.00 5.71 -10.28
CA LEU A 23 -0.86 5.87 -9.38
C LEU A 23 0.43 5.43 -10.07
N THR A 24 0.43 4.25 -10.69
CA THR A 24 1.61 3.72 -11.38
C THR A 24 2.00 4.60 -12.58
N ASN A 25 1.02 5.12 -13.32
CA ASN A 25 1.27 6.05 -14.43
C ASN A 25 1.86 7.38 -13.96
N ALA A 26 1.62 7.77 -12.70
CA ALA A 26 2.23 8.93 -12.07
C ALA A 26 3.59 8.61 -11.42
N GLY A 27 4.13 7.40 -11.62
CA GLY A 27 5.41 6.97 -11.03
C GLY A 27 5.33 6.61 -9.54
N ILE A 28 4.12 6.43 -9.00
CA ILE A 28 3.90 6.08 -7.60
C ILE A 28 3.85 4.55 -7.49
N GLY A 29 4.73 3.97 -6.66
CA GLY A 29 4.74 2.52 -6.41
C GLY A 29 3.48 2.08 -5.66
N VAL A 30 2.96 0.89 -5.98
CA VAL A 30 1.82 0.30 -5.29
C VAL A 30 2.18 -1.12 -4.84
N GLU A 31 2.18 -1.33 -3.53
CA GLU A 31 2.44 -2.64 -2.92
C GLU A 31 1.18 -3.17 -2.24
N VAL A 32 0.84 -4.42 -2.54
CA VAL A 32 -0.35 -5.08 -1.99
C VAL A 32 0.09 -6.11 -0.97
N MET A 33 -0.47 -6.04 0.24
CA MET A 33 -0.14 -6.95 1.34
C MET A 33 -1.36 -7.20 2.25
N ASP A 34 -1.24 -8.14 3.20
CA ASP A 34 -2.20 -8.24 4.29
C ASP A 34 -2.05 -7.04 5.26
N THR A 35 -3.09 -6.75 6.02
CA THR A 35 -3.13 -5.57 6.90
C THR A 35 -2.06 -5.62 7.99
N ALA A 36 -1.71 -6.79 8.53
CA ALA A 36 -0.70 -6.88 9.57
C ALA A 36 0.71 -6.58 9.00
N ALA A 37 1.01 -7.07 7.80
CA ALA A 37 2.23 -6.70 7.08
C ALA A 37 2.27 -5.20 6.75
N LEU A 38 1.16 -4.62 6.28
CA LEU A 38 1.08 -3.19 5.97
C LEU A 38 1.46 -2.33 7.16
N CYS A 39 0.89 -2.59 8.33
CA CYS A 39 1.16 -1.79 9.53
C CYS A 39 2.64 -1.81 9.92
N ARG A 40 3.31 -2.97 9.81
CA ARG A 40 4.75 -3.08 10.07
C ARG A 40 5.57 -2.25 9.08
N THR A 41 5.32 -2.44 7.78
CA THR A 41 6.05 -1.73 6.72
C THR A 41 5.81 -0.22 6.78
N TYR A 42 4.56 0.21 7.00
CA TYR A 42 4.21 1.62 7.16
C TYR A 42 4.99 2.27 8.30
N ASN A 43 5.06 1.63 9.46
CA ASN A 43 5.78 2.17 10.61
C ASN A 43 7.28 2.32 10.35
N ILE A 44 7.89 1.35 9.66
CA ILE A 44 9.31 1.42 9.27
C ILE A 44 9.52 2.61 8.32
N LEU A 45 8.73 2.71 7.25
CA LEU A 45 8.85 3.79 6.26
C LEU A 45 8.57 5.17 6.86
N LEU A 46 7.61 5.25 7.79
CA LEU A 46 7.31 6.47 8.51
C LEU A 46 8.48 6.90 9.39
N ALA A 47 9.11 5.95 10.11
CA ALA A 47 10.29 6.22 10.93
C ALA A 47 11.51 6.65 10.11
N GLU A 48 11.64 6.15 8.87
CA GLU A 48 12.65 6.58 7.90
C GLU A 48 12.36 7.95 7.28
N GLY A 49 11.21 8.58 7.57
CA GLY A 49 10.81 9.86 7.00
C GLY A 49 10.41 9.78 5.52
N ARG A 50 10.10 8.58 5.01
CA ARG A 50 9.70 8.39 3.61
C ARG A 50 8.25 8.75 3.39
N GLY A 51 7.95 9.33 2.22
CA GLY A 51 6.59 9.70 1.83
C GLY A 51 5.74 8.49 1.45
N VAL A 52 5.13 7.85 2.45
CA VAL A 52 4.26 6.66 2.28
C VAL A 52 2.78 7.00 2.55
N VAL A 53 1.87 6.36 1.80
CA VAL A 53 0.43 6.37 2.05
C VAL A 53 -0.05 4.95 2.30
N ALA A 54 -0.95 4.78 3.28
CA ALA A 54 -1.60 3.51 3.58
C ALA A 54 -3.08 3.56 3.19
N ALA A 55 -3.55 2.55 2.46
CA ALA A 55 -4.96 2.28 2.21
C ALA A 55 -5.31 0.91 2.78
N LEU A 56 -6.37 0.82 3.59
CA LEU A 56 -6.71 -0.38 4.36
C LEU A 56 -8.14 -0.82 4.03
N LEU A 57 -8.30 -2.10 3.72
CA LEU A 57 -9.59 -2.76 3.64
C LEU A 57 -9.83 -3.52 4.95
N GLN A 58 -10.94 -3.23 5.61
CA GLN A 58 -11.41 -3.95 6.79
C GLN A 58 -12.37 -5.05 6.34
N ASP A 59 -12.12 -6.29 6.79
CA ASP A 59 -13.01 -7.44 6.57
C ASP A 59 -14.24 -7.37 7.50
#